data_AF-A0A3P1W3N0-F1
#
_entry.id   AF-A0A3P1W3N0-F1
#
_cell.length_a   1.000
_cell.length_b   1.000
_cell.length_c   1.000
_cell.angle_alpha   90.00
_cell.angle_beta   90.00
_cell.angle_gamma   90.00
#
_symmetry.space_group_name_H-M   'P 1'
#
loop_
_entity.id
_entity.type
_entity.pdbx_description
1 polymer ?
#
loop_
_entity_poly.entity_id
_entity_poly.type
_entity_poly.pdbx_seq_one_letter_code
_entity_poly.pdbx_strand_id
1 'polypeptide(L)' 'MAKFNKDSIGGTISVVVLLSLACSIIVAGSAVLLKPTQEEQKQLDKQKNILSVAGLLQADTKASQVKEIFAKNI' A
#
# COMPACT_ATOMS: atom_id res chain seq x y z
N MET A 1 -35.30 -6.77 26.21
CA MET A 1 -34.34 -5.76 25.71
C MET A 1 -33.27 -5.57 26.77
N ALA A 2 -32.10 -6.17 26.61
CA ALA A 2 -31.02 -6.03 27.58
C ALA A 2 -30.47 -4.59 27.52
N LYS A 3 -30.58 -3.87 28.65
CA LYS A 3 -30.12 -2.48 28.78
C LYS A 3 -28.59 -2.50 28.82
N PHE A 4 -27.94 -2.23 27.69
CA PHE A 4 -26.48 -2.08 27.63
C PHE A 4 -26.11 -0.77 28.35
N ASN A 5 -25.57 -0.86 29.57
CA ASN A 5 -25.13 0.30 30.33
C ASN A 5 -23.77 0.77 29.78
N LYS A 6 -23.81 1.58 28.70
CA LYS A 6 -22.63 2.13 28.00
C LYS A 6 -21.72 2.97 28.89
N ASP A 7 -22.27 3.57 29.95
CA ASP A 7 -21.54 4.45 30.87
C ASP A 7 -20.93 3.71 32.07
N SER A 8 -21.10 2.38 32.16
CA SER A 8 -20.39 1.56 33.14
C SER A 8 -18.97 1.25 32.66
N ILE A 9 -18.02 1.10 33.58
CA ILE A 9 -16.63 0.72 33.29
C ILE A 9 -16.56 -0.50 32.34
N GLY A 10 -17.42 -1.50 32.57
CA GLY A 10 -17.51 -2.68 31.69
C GLY A 10 -18.05 -2.36 30.29
N GLY A 11 -18.99 -1.41 30.18
CA GLY A 11 -19.51 -0.91 28.91
C GLY A 11 -18.44 -0.14 28.12
N THR A 12 -17.66 0.72 28.78
CA THR A 12 -16.57 1.46 28.16
C THR A 12 -15.48 0.54 27.61
N ILE A 13 -15.03 -0.46 28.39
CA ILE A 13 -14.02 -1.43 27.94
C ILE A 13 -14.53 -2.22 26.73
N SER A 14 -15.80 -2.66 26.76
CA SER A 14 -16.40 -3.41 25.65
C SER A 14 -16.43 -2.59 24.35
N VAL A 15 -16.80 -1.31 24.43
CA VAL A 15 -16.83 -0.40 23.27
C VAL A 15 -15.43 -0.15 22.72
N VAL A 16 -14.44 0.10 23.59
CA VAL A 16 -13.05 0.36 23.17
C VAL A 16 -12.45 -0.86 22.48
N VAL A 17 -12.65 -2.06 23.02
CA VAL A 17 -12.17 -3.29 22.39
C VAL A 17 -12.79 -3.47 21.01
N LEU A 18 -14.11 -3.29 20.89
CA LEU A 18 -14.82 -3.43 19.62
C LEU A 18 -14.31 -2.43 18.57
N LEU A 19 -14.14 -1.16 18.96
CA LEU A 19 -13.63 -0.11 18.08
C LEU A 19 -12.18 -0.37 17.68
N SER A 20 -11.33 -0.79 18.61
CA SER A 20 -9.92 -1.11 18.34
C SER A 20 -9.76 -2.26 17.36
N LEU A 21 -10.61 -3.29 17.47
CA LEU A 21 -10.61 -4.43 16.56
C LEU A 21 -11.03 -4.00 15.15
N ALA A 22 -12.11 -3.23 15.05
CA ALA A 22 -12.61 -2.72 13.79
C ALA A 22 -11.58 -1.85 13.07
N CYS A 23 -10.97 -0.90 13.78
CA CYS A 23 -9.93 -0.03 13.23
C CYS A 23 -8.70 -0.83 12.76
N SER A 24 -8.27 -1.84 13.51
CA SER A 24 -7.10 -2.67 13.14
C SER A 24 -7.33 -3.46 11.85
N ILE A 25 -8.53 -4.03 11.67
CA ILE A 25 -8.89 -4.76 10.45
C ILE A 25 -8.90 -3.83 9.24
N ILE A 26 -9.50 -2.65 9.37
CA ILE A 26 -9.58 -1.67 8.27
C ILE A 26 -8.17 -1.23 7.85
N VAL A 27 -7.32 -0.82 8.80
CA VAL A 27 -5.96 -0.35 8.51
C VAL A 27 -5.10 -1.47 7.89
N ALA A 28 -5.16 -2.68 8.45
CA ALA A 28 -4.43 -3.83 7.92
C ALA A 28 -4.90 -4.21 6.51
N GLY A 29 -6.21 -4.20 6.26
CA GLY A 29 -6.79 -4.46 4.94
C GLY A 29 -6.34 -3.45 3.90
N SER A 30 -6.38 -2.16 4.22
CA SER A 30 -5.90 -1.10 3.32
C SER A 30 -4.41 -1.23 3.01
N ALA A 31 -3.58 -1.55 4.02
CA ALA A 31 -2.14 -1.70 3.83
C ALA A 31 -1.79 -2.90 2.92
N VAL A 32 -2.48 -4.04 3.08
CA VAL A 32 -2.21 -5.23 2.27
C VAL A 32 -2.66 -5.04 0.82
N LEU A 33 -3.80 -4.38 0.58
CA LEU A 33 -4.32 -4.17 -0.78
C LEU A 33 -3.47 -3.18 -1.59
N LEU A 34 -2.86 -2.19 -0.93
CA LEU A 34 -2.05 -1.16 -1.60
C LEU A 34 -0.57 -1.56 -1.76
N LYS A 35 -0.10 -2.56 -1.01
CA LYS A 35 1.27 -3.08 -1.12
C LYS A 35 1.64 -3.63 -2.51
N PRO A 36 0.81 -4.44 -3.21
CA PRO A 36 1.19 -4.99 -4.52
C PRO A 36 1.39 -3.89 -5.57
N THR A 37 0.56 -2.84 -5.57
CA THR A 37 0.70 -1.72 -6.52
C THR A 37 1.95 -0.89 -6.24
N GLN A 38 2.30 -0.70 -4.97
CA GLN A 38 3.54 -0.03 -4.57
C GLN A 38 4.79 -0.81 -5.01
N GLU A 39 4.80 -2.14 -4.89
CA GLU A 39 5.94 -2.94 -5.35
C GLU A 39 6.12 -2.88 -6.87
N GLU A 40 5.03 -2.91 -7.65
CA GLU A 40 5.14 -2.77 -9.12
C GLU A 40 5.68 -1.40 -9.53
N GLN A 41 5.16 -0.32 -8.94
CA GLN A 41 5.67 1.03 -9.22
C GLN A 41 7.14 1.18 -8.76
N LYS A 42 7.50 0.60 -7.62
CA LYS A 42 8.88 0.60 -7.12
C LYS A 42 9.83 -0.18 -8.02
N GLN A 43 9.39 -1.28 -8.63
CA GLN A 43 10.17 -1.99 -9.64
C GLN A 43 10.35 -1.15 -10.90
N LEU A 44 9.28 -0.49 -11.37
CA LEU A 44 9.34 0.43 -12.49
C LEU A 44 10.29 1.61 -12.23
N ASP A 45 10.24 2.22 -11.05
CA ASP A 45 11.13 3.30 -10.66
C ASP A 45 12.59 2.85 -10.60
N LYS A 46 12.85 1.64 -10.07
CA LYS A 46 14.21 1.06 -10.10
C LYS A 46 14.72 0.92 -11.53
N GLN A 47 13.90 0.36 -12.43
CA GLN A 47 14.27 0.23 -13.84
C GLN A 47 14.52 1.61 -14.45
N LYS A 48 13.62 2.58 -14.26
CA LYS A 48 13.80 3.95 -14.73
C LYS A 48 15.11 4.56 -14.23
N ASN A 49 15.39 4.44 -12.95
CA ASN A 49 16.60 5.00 -12.36
C ASN A 49 17.86 4.32 -12.91
N ILE A 50 17.85 3.00 -13.10
CA ILE A 50 18.96 2.27 -13.73
C ILE A 50 19.16 2.74 -15.18
N LEU A 51 18.11 2.84 -15.98
CA LEU A 51 18.20 3.39 -17.34
C LEU A 51 18.69 4.84 -17.32
N SER A 52 18.27 5.64 -16.35
CA SER A 52 18.67 7.04 -16.23
C SER A 52 20.17 7.17 -15.95
N VAL A 53 20.70 6.36 -15.04
CA VAL A 53 22.15 6.32 -14.74
C VAL A 53 22.94 5.75 -15.93
N ALA A 54 22.38 4.78 -16.66
CA ALA A 54 22.99 4.23 -17.86
C ALA A 54 22.89 5.18 -19.10
N GLY A 55 22.20 6.32 -18.98
CA GLY A 55 21.98 7.24 -20.10
C GLY A 55 20.99 6.73 -21.16
N LEU A 56 20.23 5.68 -20.85
CA LEU A 56 19.28 5.01 -21.74
C LEU A 56 17.81 5.43 -21.52
N LEU A 57 17.54 6.29 -20.53
CA LEU A 57 16.19 6.81 -20.26
C LEU A 57 15.91 8.06 -21.10
N GLN A 58 14.91 8.02 -21.98
CA GLN A 58 14.49 9.20 -22.75
C GLN A 58 13.37 9.95 -22.00
N ALA A 59 13.31 11.28 -22.17
CA ALA A 59 12.37 12.14 -21.45
C ALA A 59 10.87 11.80 -21.71
N ASP A 60 10.56 11.14 -22.83
CA ASP A 60 9.19 10.74 -23.21
C ASP A 60 8.91 9.22 -23.01
N THR A 61 9.81 8.49 -22.33
CA THR A 61 9.64 7.03 -22.19
C THR A 61 8.48 6.68 -21.25
N LYS A 62 7.40 6.15 -21.83
CA LYS A 62 6.24 5.63 -21.09
C LYS A 62 6.63 4.41 -20.24
N ALA A 63 5.93 4.17 -19.14
CA ALA A 63 6.22 3.05 -18.22
C ALA A 63 6.28 1.67 -18.91
N SER A 64 5.46 1.44 -19.95
CA SER A 64 5.51 0.21 -20.76
C SER A 64 6.81 0.07 -21.56
N GLN A 65 7.35 1.18 -22.07
CA GLN A 65 8.59 1.20 -22.84
C GLN A 65 9.83 1.06 -21.95
N VAL A 66 9.76 1.54 -20.70
CA VAL A 66 10.85 1.34 -19.72
C VAL A 66 11.09 -0.15 -19.49
N LYS A 67 10.03 -0.95 -19.30
CA LYS A 67 10.15 -2.41 -19.10
C LYS A 67 10.81 -3.07 -20.32
N GLU A 68 10.47 -2.64 -21.53
CA GLU A 68 11.01 -3.19 -22.77
C GLU A 68 12.48 -2.82 -23.00
N ILE A 69 12.84 -1.54 -22.82
CA ILE A 69 14.23 -1.07 -22.97
C ILE A 69 15.13 -1.69 -21.90
N PHE A 70 14.63 -1.85 -20.66
CA PHE A 70 15.35 -2.55 -19.60
C PHE A 70 15.65 -3.99 -20.01
N ALA A 71 14.63 -4.78 -20.37
CA ALA A 71 14.78 -6.18 -20.75
C ALA A 71 15.65 -6.41 -22.00
N LYS A 72 15.77 -5.40 -22.87
CA LYS A 72 16.60 -5.47 -24.08
C LYS A 72 18.09 -5.19 -23.80
N ASN A 73 18.41 -4.42 -22.76
CA ASN A 73 19.77 -3.94 -22.48
C ASN A 73 20.39 -4.53 -21.21
N ILE A 74 19.59 -5.12 -20.32
CA ILE A 74 19.97 -5.71 -19.03
C ILE A 74 19.27 -7.06 -18.87
#